data_AF-A0A1Q9JLQ5-F1
#
_entry.id   AF-A0A1Q9JLQ5-F1
#
_cell.length_a   1.000
_cell.length_b   1.000
_cell.length_c   1.000
_cell.angle_alpha   90.00
_cell.angle_beta   90.00
_cell.angle_gamma   90.00
#
_symmetry.space_group_name_H-M   'P 1'
#
loop_
_entity.id
_entity.type
_entity.pdbx_description
1 polymer ?
#
loop_
_entity_poly.entity_id
_entity_poly.type
_entity_poly.pdbx_seq_one_letter_code
_entity_poly.pdbx_strand_id
1 'polypeptide(L)' 'MKQYRREQLPYEDYLLLVEHGKEHDKWHSDIAGKDFRVPRHSSKEIPKGTQNAIMRDAGLK' A
#
# COMPACT_ATOMS: atom_id res chain seq x y z
N MET A 1 -24.05 -8.03 2.23
CA MET A 1 -22.96 -7.73 1.27
C MET A 1 -23.13 -6.28 0.84
N LYS A 2 -22.12 -5.42 1.02
CA LYS A 2 -22.25 -3.99 0.73
C LYS A 2 -21.83 -3.72 -0.72
N GLN A 3 -22.77 -3.25 -1.52
CA GLN A 3 -22.55 -2.86 -2.92
C GLN A 3 -21.95 -1.44 -2.93
N TYR A 4 -20.63 -1.32 -2.89
CA TYR A 4 -19.97 -0.03 -3.02
C TYR A 4 -19.75 0.30 -4.51
N ARG A 5 -20.17 1.50 -4.92
CA ARG A 5 -19.80 2.07 -6.23
C ARG A 5 -18.30 2.36 -6.23
N ARG A 6 -17.58 2.09 -7.34
CA ARG A 6 -16.12 2.33 -7.47
C ARG A 6 -15.70 3.75 -7.02
N GLU A 7 -16.57 4.74 -7.19
CA GLU A 7 -16.35 6.15 -6.79
C GLU A 7 -16.42 6.41 -5.27
N GLN A 8 -16.75 5.41 -4.44
CA GLN A 8 -17.01 5.57 -2.99
C GLN A 8 -16.21 4.58 -2.12
N LEU A 9 -15.27 3.83 -2.71
CA LEU A 9 -14.45 2.89 -1.95
C LEU A 9 -13.33 3.64 -1.21
N PRO A 10 -13.14 3.41 0.10
CA PRO A 10 -11.99 3.94 0.81
C PRO A 10 -10.70 3.37 0.21
N TYR A 11 -9.61 4.14 0.22
CA TYR A 11 -8.33 3.73 -0.37
C TYR A 11 -7.82 2.37 0.18
N GLU A 12 -8.26 2.03 1.39
CA GLU A 12 -7.96 0.80 2.10
C GLU A 12 -8.50 -0.46 1.40
N ASP A 13 -9.55 -0.36 0.58
CA ASP A 13 -10.10 -1.49 -0.18
C ASP A 13 -9.28 -1.84 -1.43
N TYR A 14 -8.39 -0.95 -1.87
CA TYR A 14 -7.57 -1.14 -3.08
C TYR A 14 -6.17 -1.72 -2.78
N LEU A 15 -5.84 -1.90 -1.51
CA LEU A 15 -4.54 -2.40 -1.07
C LEU A 15 -4.70 -3.78 -0.45
N LEU A 16 -4.14 -4.78 -1.11
CA LEU A 16 -4.17 -6.16 -0.65
C LEU A 16 -2.79 -6.56 -0.18
N LEU A 17 -2.67 -6.97 1.08
CA LEU A 17 -1.45 -7.59 1.56
C LEU A 17 -1.27 -8.94 0.86
N VAL A 18 -0.17 -9.10 0.13
CA VAL A 18 0.17 -10.31 -0.62
C VAL A 18 1.02 -11.25 0.22
N GLU A 19 2.01 -10.70 0.93
CA GLU A 19 2.99 -11.49 1.65
C GLU A 19 3.55 -10.73 2.85
N HIS A 20 3.64 -11.42 3.99
CA HIS A 20 4.41 -10.96 5.14
C HIS A 20 5.85 -11.42 5.04
N GLY A 21 6.77 -10.48 4.84
CA GLY A 21 8.20 -10.73 4.94
C GLY A 21 8.78 -10.28 6.29
N LYS A 22 10.01 -10.73 6.57
CA LYS A 22 10.72 -10.37 7.81
C LYS A 22 11.08 -8.89 7.87
N GLU A 23 11.52 -8.32 6.75
CA GLU A 23 11.96 -6.92 6.65
C GLU A 23 10.99 -6.04 5.84
N HIS A 24 10.21 -6.64 4.93
CA HIS A 24 9.28 -5.93 4.07
C HIS A 24 8.00 -6.74 3.89
N ASP A 25 6.85 -6.08 3.97
CA ASP A 25 5.59 -6.61 3.47
C ASP A 25 5.47 -6.35 1.97
N LYS A 26 4.89 -7.29 1.24
CA LYS A 26 4.47 -7.09 -0.15
C LYS A 26 2.98 -6.76 -0.18
N TRP A 27 2.64 -5.68 -0.86
CA TRP A 27 1.28 -5.19 -1.05
C TRP A 27 0.98 -5.09 -2.54
N HIS A 28 -0.23 -5.48 -2.94
CA HIS A 28 -0.77 -5.23 -4.27
C HIS A 28 -1.63 -3.97 -4.20
N SER A 29 -1.42 -3.04 -5.13
CA SER A 29 -2.32 -1.91 -5.35
C SER A 29 -3.12 -2.13 -6.61
N ASP A 30 -4.44 -2.23 -6.49
CA ASP A 30 -5.36 -2.24 -7.63
C ASP A 30 -5.33 -0.89 -8.37
N ILE A 31 -5.00 0.20 -7.67
CA ILE A 31 -4.95 1.55 -8.25
C ILE A 31 -3.75 1.70 -9.17
N ALA A 32 -2.60 1.17 -8.78
CA ALA A 32 -1.40 1.17 -9.61
C ALA A 32 -1.30 -0.08 -10.52
N GLY A 33 -2.15 -1.08 -10.29
CA GLY A 33 -2.12 -2.37 -10.99
C GLY A 33 -0.83 -3.16 -10.76
N LYS A 34 -0.13 -2.95 -9.64
CA LYS A 34 1.18 -3.56 -9.37
C LYS A 34 1.44 -3.83 -7.90
N ASP A 35 2.40 -4.71 -7.67
CA ASP A 35 2.94 -4.99 -6.35
C ASP A 35 4.01 -3.99 -5.94
N PHE A 36 4.03 -3.61 -4.68
CA PHE A 36 5.06 -2.79 -4.05
C PHE A 36 5.45 -3.35 -2.68
N ARG A 37 6.58 -2.87 -2.14
CA ARG A 37 7.13 -3.33 -0.86
C ARG A 37 7.11 -2.21 0.16
N VAL A 38 6.62 -2.53 1.36
CA VAL A 38 6.59 -1.62 2.51
C VAL A 38 7.54 -2.14 3.58
N PRO A 39 8.56 -1.37 3.98
CA PRO A 39 9.51 -1.81 5.00
C PRO A 39 8.84 -1.92 6.37
N ARG A 40 9.19 -2.98 7.11
CA ARG A 40 8.80 -3.23 8.49
C ARG A 40 9.92 -2.78 9.42
N HIS A 41 10.01 -1.47 9.67
CA HIS A 41 10.83 -0.96 10.76
C HIS A 41 9.93 -0.62 11.94
N SER A 42 9.73 -1.60 12.82
CA SER A 42 8.86 -1.51 14.01
C SER A 42 9.28 -0.46 15.04
N SER A 43 10.44 0.17 14.90
CA SER A 43 10.97 1.14 15.88
C SER A 43 11.53 2.42 15.27
N LYS A 44 11.43 2.63 13.95
CA LYS A 44 11.94 3.84 13.30
C LYS A 44 10.88 4.48 12.43
N GLU A 45 10.74 5.79 12.56
CA GLU A 45 9.95 6.59 11.63
C GLU A 45 10.45 6.36 10.20
N ILE A 46 9.52 6.14 9.26
CA ILE A 46 9.87 5.98 7.86
C ILE A 46 10.31 7.34 7.32
N PRO A 47 11.53 7.48 6.76
CA PRO A 47 11.98 8.75 6.19
C PRO A 47 10.97 9.26 5.16
N LYS A 48 10.71 10.57 5.17
CA LYS A 48 9.72 11.20 4.27
C LYS A 48 9.95 10.87 2.79
N GLY A 49 11.21 10.70 2.37
CA GLY A 49 11.54 10.27 1.02
C GLY A 49 10.99 8.88 0.69
N THR A 50 11.21 7.92 1.59
CA THR A 50 10.71 6.55 1.49
C THR A 50 9.19 6.50 1.52
N GLN A 51 8.55 7.28 2.40
CA GLN A 51 7.09 7.39 2.44
C GLN A 51 6.52 7.89 1.11
N ASN A 52 7.12 8.95 0.54
CA ASN A 52 6.69 9.48 -0.76
C ASN A 52 6.89 8.47 -1.90
N ALA A 53 7.98 7.71 -1.87
CA ALA A 53 8.23 6.66 -2.85
C ALA A 53 7.15 5.57 -2.77
N ILE A 54 6.81 5.11 -1.56
CA ILE A 54 5.75 4.12 -1.34
C ILE A 54 4.40 4.64 -1.84
N MET A 55 4.05 5.89 -1.54
CA MET A 55 2.80 6.50 -2.03
C MET A 55 2.75 6.55 -3.57
N ARG A 56 3.85 6.94 -4.22
CA ARG A 56 3.92 6.94 -5.70
C ARG A 56 3.80 5.53 -6.27
N ASP A 57 4.45 4.55 -5.66
CA ASP A 57 4.36 3.15 -6.08
C ASP A 57 2.95 2.59 -5.90
N ALA A 58 2.25 2.98 -4.84
CA ALA A 58 0.87 2.60 -4.58
C ALA A 58 -0.14 3.32 -5.50
N GLY A 59 0.26 4.36 -6.23
CA GLY A 59 -0.65 5.18 -7.04
C GLY A 59 -1.47 6.18 -6.21
N LEU A 60 -0.97 6.55 -5.02
CA LEU A 60 -1.61 7.48 -4.08
C LEU A 60 -1.29 8.96 -4.36
N LYS A 61 -0.23 9.20 -5.15
CA LYS A 61 0.39 10.51 -5.33
C LYS A 61 1.06 10.61 -6.69
#